data_AF-A0A1I2AEN8-F1
#
_entry.id   AF-A0A1I2AEN8-F1
#
_cell.length_a   1.000
_cell.length_b   1.000
_cell.length_c   1.000
_cell.angle_alpha   90.00
_cell.angle_beta   90.00
_cell.angle_gamma   90.00
#
_symmetry.space_group_name_H-M   'P 1'
#
loop_
_entity.id
_entity.type
_entity.pdbx_description
1 polymer ?
#
loop_
_entity_poly.entity_id
_entity_poly.type
_entity_poly.pdbx_seq_one_letter_code
_entity_poly.pdbx_strand_id
1 'polypeptide(L)'
;MSKNQFVYPDHPLVKQHAETLNLIKERMMAIRLRRMYRKSRWITADHTTENTFILKKKSIEVLQAFEEKNDVRLPDELKVYLMEVGAGGGAGYTCYGEGIEIYQWQLELIKKPFPVTPDKIHPINHHWNIKAWVYPDDTNWKKRKIFKEEDDMKALFGLPPGTDITDGCIHIANSHDQNELFLIMNGAFEGEVWVDTLQYGAKAGGCFAAASAKRLKLLEFIAESLLANYQGYAEASDQGEWI
;
A
#
# COMPACT_ATOMS: atom_id res chain seq x y z
N MET A 1 20.73 16.15 11.01
CA MET A 1 20.57 16.07 9.54
C MET A 1 19.60 17.17 9.12
N SER A 2 19.90 17.95 8.08
CA SER A 2 18.96 18.98 7.63
C SER A 2 17.76 18.31 6.95
N LYS A 3 16.54 18.63 7.42
CA LYS A 3 15.31 18.41 6.67
C LYS A 3 15.50 18.95 5.24
N ASN A 4 15.01 18.26 4.20
CA ASN A 4 15.01 18.68 2.78
C ASN A 4 16.21 18.29 1.88
N GLN A 5 17.04 17.30 2.21
CA GLN A 5 17.95 16.73 1.20
C GLN A 5 17.18 15.74 0.29
N PHE A 6 16.54 16.29 -0.74
CA PHE A 6 15.94 15.54 -1.84
C PHE A 6 16.96 15.36 -2.99
N VAL A 7 16.82 14.29 -3.75
CA VAL A 7 17.64 14.04 -4.95
C VAL A 7 17.25 15.00 -6.07
N TYR A 8 15.95 15.25 -6.22
CA TYR A 8 15.37 16.15 -7.22
C TYR A 8 14.55 17.26 -6.54
N PRO A 9 15.18 18.17 -5.76
CA PRO A 9 14.48 19.15 -4.94
C PRO A 9 13.62 20.13 -5.75
N ASP A 10 13.93 20.33 -7.04
CA ASP A 10 13.19 21.21 -7.91
C ASP A 10 12.04 20.57 -8.67
N HIS A 11 11.93 19.23 -8.63
CA HIS A 11 10.88 18.51 -9.33
C HIS A 11 9.49 18.84 -8.73
N PRO A 12 8.47 19.16 -9.55
CA PRO A 12 7.15 19.59 -9.05
C PRO A 12 6.52 18.61 -8.07
N LEU A 13 6.55 17.31 -8.40
CA LEU A 13 6.00 16.28 -7.52
C LEU A 13 6.78 16.15 -6.19
N VAL A 14 8.10 16.39 -6.20
CA VAL A 14 8.90 16.36 -4.96
C VAL A 14 8.53 17.55 -4.07
N LYS A 15 8.34 18.75 -4.64
CA LYS A 15 7.86 19.92 -3.92
C LYS A 15 6.46 19.70 -3.34
N GLN A 16 5.56 19.10 -4.14
CA GLN A 16 4.19 18.78 -3.73
C GLN A 16 4.14 17.83 -2.52
N HIS A 17 5.02 16.82 -2.48
CA HIS A 17 5.00 15.77 -1.46
C HIS A 17 6.13 15.90 -0.42
N ALA A 18 6.82 17.05 -0.36
CA ALA A 18 8.02 17.23 0.45
C ALA A 18 7.81 16.92 1.94
N GLU A 19 6.69 17.33 2.52
CA GLU A 19 6.38 17.10 3.94
C GLU A 19 6.27 15.60 4.25
N THR A 20 5.44 14.87 3.50
CA THR A 20 5.26 13.42 3.67
C THR A 20 6.55 12.65 3.39
N LEU A 21 7.35 13.06 2.39
CA LEU A 21 8.64 12.43 2.13
C LEU A 21 9.65 12.65 3.25
N ASN A 22 9.71 13.85 3.84
CA ASN A 22 10.53 14.09 5.01
C ASN A 22 10.08 13.23 6.18
N LEU A 23 8.77 13.12 6.40
CA LEU A 23 8.20 12.28 7.45
C LEU A 23 8.58 10.80 7.29
N ILE A 24 8.50 10.27 6.06
CA ILE A 24 8.97 8.92 5.72
C ILE A 24 10.46 8.78 6.07
N LYS A 25 11.32 9.68 5.58
CA LYS A 25 12.78 9.64 5.83
C LYS A 25 13.10 9.69 7.34
N GLU A 26 12.38 10.51 8.11
CA GLU A 26 12.53 10.61 9.57
C GLU A 26 12.15 9.31 10.27
N ARG A 27 10.99 8.74 9.94
CA ARG A 27 10.51 7.47 10.52
C ARG A 27 11.45 6.31 10.17
N MET A 28 11.93 6.23 8.92
CA MET A 28 12.94 5.26 8.49
C MET A 28 14.24 5.39 9.28
N MET A 29 14.74 6.62 9.47
CA MET A 29 15.94 6.87 10.28
C MET A 29 15.73 6.41 11.74
N ALA A 30 14.57 6.71 12.33
CA ALA A 30 14.25 6.30 13.69
C ALA A 30 14.22 4.76 13.83
N ILE A 31 13.63 4.05 12.86
CA ILE A 31 13.62 2.57 12.83
C ILE A 31 15.03 2.02 12.71
N ARG A 32 15.82 2.52 11.75
CA ARG A 32 17.21 2.08 11.54
C ARG A 32 18.05 2.25 12.79
N LEU A 33 18.03 3.45 13.37
CA LEU A 33 18.76 3.75 14.60
C LEU A 33 18.30 2.87 15.76
N ARG A 34 16.98 2.72 15.97
CA ARG A 34 16.45 1.85 17.02
C ARG A 34 16.95 0.42 16.86
N ARG A 35 16.94 -0.14 15.64
CA ARG A 35 17.43 -1.51 15.38
C ARG A 35 18.93 -1.64 15.60
N MET A 36 19.75 -0.73 15.06
CA MET A 36 21.21 -0.76 15.21
C MET A 36 21.63 -0.63 16.68
N TYR A 37 20.93 0.18 17.49
CA TYR A 37 21.32 0.46 18.86
C TYR A 37 20.54 -0.32 19.94
N ARG A 38 19.55 -1.14 19.55
CA ARG A 38 18.67 -1.88 20.47
C ARG A 38 19.45 -2.74 21.48
N LYS A 39 20.48 -3.46 21.01
CA LYS A 39 21.24 -4.40 21.85
C LYS A 39 22.14 -3.69 22.88
N SER A 40 22.64 -2.52 22.53
CA SER A 40 23.62 -1.78 23.33
C SER A 40 23.01 -0.66 24.17
N ARG A 41 21.68 -0.45 24.12
CA ARG A 41 21.01 0.70 24.74
C ARG A 41 21.63 2.03 24.31
N TRP A 42 21.82 2.23 23.01
CA TRP A 42 22.36 3.47 22.42
C TRP A 42 23.85 3.74 22.66
N ILE A 43 24.64 2.71 23.00
CA ILE A 43 26.09 2.86 23.20
C ILE A 43 26.87 2.53 21.91
N THR A 44 26.61 1.37 21.31
CA THR A 44 27.30 0.89 20.10
C THR A 44 26.32 0.41 19.04
N ALA A 45 26.60 0.73 17.78
CA ALA A 45 25.79 0.26 16.65
C ALA A 45 26.09 -1.22 16.33
N ASP A 46 25.03 -1.99 16.15
CA ASP A 46 25.05 -3.32 15.55
C ASP A 46 24.86 -3.19 14.03
N HIS A 47 25.88 -3.60 13.28
CA HIS A 47 25.91 -3.54 11.81
C HIS A 47 25.52 -4.86 11.14
N THR A 48 25.16 -5.90 11.89
CA THR A 48 24.84 -7.22 11.34
C THR A 48 23.67 -7.23 10.36
N THR A 49 22.77 -6.23 10.45
CA THR A 49 21.59 -6.12 9.61
C THR A 49 21.63 -4.90 8.68
N GLU A 50 22.77 -4.24 8.51
CA GLU A 50 22.87 -3.00 7.72
C GLU A 50 22.37 -3.15 6.28
N ASN A 51 22.62 -4.31 5.66
CA ASN A 51 22.17 -4.61 4.30
C ASN A 51 20.63 -4.65 4.16
N THR A 52 19.90 -4.87 5.26
CA THR A 52 18.43 -4.89 5.23
C THR A 52 17.81 -3.50 5.03
N PHE A 53 18.60 -2.43 5.16
CA PHE A 53 18.16 -1.04 5.03
C PHE A 53 18.51 -0.40 3.68
N ILE A 54 19.06 -1.16 2.74
CA ILE A 54 19.50 -0.64 1.44
C ILE A 54 18.28 -0.29 0.59
N LEU A 55 18.25 0.94 0.11
CA LEU A 55 17.23 1.46 -0.81
C LEU A 55 17.85 1.76 -2.17
N LYS A 56 17.15 1.40 -3.23
CA LYS A 56 17.53 1.61 -4.63
C LYS A 56 16.57 2.61 -5.26
N LYS A 57 17.04 3.84 -5.37
CA LYS A 57 16.29 4.92 -6.05
C LYS A 57 16.32 4.74 -7.55
N LYS A 58 15.29 5.22 -8.24
CA LYS A 58 15.19 5.27 -9.70
C LYS A 58 15.33 6.72 -10.14
N SER A 59 16.05 6.96 -11.23
CA SER A 59 16.12 8.31 -11.80
C SER A 59 14.84 8.65 -12.56
N ILE A 60 14.62 9.94 -12.82
CA ILE A 60 13.48 10.41 -13.62
C ILE A 60 13.49 9.76 -15.00
N GLU A 61 14.66 9.68 -15.64
CA GLU A 61 14.82 9.12 -16.99
C GLU A 61 14.50 7.62 -17.02
N VAL A 62 14.88 6.89 -15.96
CA VAL A 62 14.55 5.46 -15.83
C VAL A 62 13.05 5.24 -15.69
N LEU A 63 12.36 6.09 -14.91
CA LEU A 63 10.91 6.00 -14.75
C LEU A 63 10.17 6.39 -16.04
N GLN A 64 10.60 7.45 -16.72
CA GLN A 64 10.03 7.88 -18.00
C GLN A 64 10.21 6.80 -19.07
N ALA A 65 11.42 6.26 -19.23
CA ALA A 65 11.69 5.18 -20.17
C ALA A 65 10.87 3.92 -19.85
N PHE A 66 10.60 3.65 -18.57
CA PHE A 66 9.74 2.54 -18.17
C PHE A 66 8.26 2.78 -18.57
N GLU A 67 7.72 3.97 -18.31
CA GLU A 67 6.35 4.35 -18.71
C GLU A 67 6.18 4.28 -20.23
N GLU A 68 7.11 4.87 -20.99
CA GLU A 68 7.10 4.87 -22.46
C GLU A 68 7.22 3.46 -23.05
N LYS A 69 8.18 2.66 -22.57
CA LYS A 69 8.42 1.32 -23.10
C LYS A 69 7.22 0.39 -22.89
N ASN A 70 6.52 0.53 -21.78
CA ASN A 70 5.47 -0.38 -21.39
C ASN A 70 4.06 0.16 -21.66
N ASP A 71 3.93 1.39 -22.17
CA ASP A 71 2.67 2.09 -22.39
C ASP A 71 1.79 2.12 -21.13
N VAL A 72 2.41 2.56 -20.02
CA VAL A 72 1.76 2.66 -18.71
C VAL A 72 2.03 4.02 -18.10
N ARG A 73 1.10 4.50 -17.28
CA ARG A 73 1.31 5.67 -16.41
C ARG A 73 1.35 5.21 -14.95
N LEU A 74 2.45 5.50 -14.28
CA LEU A 74 2.61 5.28 -12.85
C LEU A 74 1.94 6.41 -12.07
N PRO A 75 1.26 6.11 -10.95
CA PRO A 75 0.78 7.12 -10.01
C PRO A 75 1.92 8.06 -9.58
N ASP A 76 1.60 9.34 -9.44
CA ASP A 76 2.60 10.37 -9.13
C ASP A 76 3.33 10.09 -7.81
N GLU A 77 2.62 9.61 -6.79
CA GLU A 77 3.20 9.23 -5.51
C GLU A 77 4.16 8.03 -5.60
N LEU A 78 3.90 7.07 -6.51
CA LEU A 78 4.80 5.94 -6.73
C LEU A 78 6.11 6.41 -7.39
N LYS A 79 6.03 7.29 -8.39
CA LYS A 79 7.21 7.87 -9.03
C LYS A 79 8.08 8.61 -8.02
N VAL A 80 7.48 9.48 -7.21
CA VAL A 80 8.20 10.23 -6.18
C VAL A 80 8.79 9.32 -5.11
N TYR A 81 8.05 8.30 -4.66
CA TYR A 81 8.58 7.31 -3.73
C TYR A 81 9.85 6.64 -4.29
N LEU A 82 9.81 6.16 -5.54
CA LEU A 82 10.94 5.50 -6.19
C LEU A 82 12.12 6.45 -6.43
N MET A 83 11.86 7.73 -6.70
CA MET A 83 12.89 8.75 -6.86
C MET A 83 13.59 9.12 -5.55
N GLU A 84 12.82 9.35 -4.49
CA GLU A 84 13.32 10.02 -3.28
C GLU A 84 13.60 9.09 -2.10
N VAL A 85 12.86 7.99 -2.01
CA VAL A 85 13.00 6.94 -0.99
C VAL A 85 13.70 5.74 -1.59
N GLY A 86 13.09 5.11 -2.60
CA GLY A 86 13.62 3.98 -3.35
C GLY A 86 12.97 2.64 -3.00
N ALA A 87 13.12 1.68 -3.91
CA ALA A 87 12.73 0.28 -3.72
C ALA A 87 13.73 -0.45 -2.80
N GLY A 88 13.38 -1.62 -2.27
CA GLY A 88 14.25 -2.33 -1.34
C GLY A 88 13.95 -2.00 0.12
N GLY A 89 14.81 -2.49 1.02
CA GLY A 89 14.78 -2.12 2.43
C GLY A 89 13.64 -2.72 3.25
N GLY A 90 12.76 -3.54 2.64
CA GLY A 90 11.55 -4.09 3.29
C GLY A 90 11.86 -4.75 4.64
N ALA A 91 12.68 -5.81 4.64
CA ALA A 91 13.10 -6.47 5.88
C ALA A 91 13.73 -5.54 6.93
N GLY A 92 14.27 -4.37 6.54
CA GLY A 92 14.82 -3.34 7.42
C GLY A 92 13.77 -2.38 8.01
N TYR A 93 12.76 -2.00 7.22
CA TYR A 93 11.82 -0.93 7.54
C TYR A 93 10.38 -1.39 7.76
N THR A 94 10.02 -2.61 7.39
CA THR A 94 8.67 -3.19 7.51
C THR A 94 8.74 -4.59 8.13
N CYS A 95 7.58 -5.23 8.38
CA CYS A 95 7.54 -6.58 8.95
C CYS A 95 7.95 -7.66 7.95
N TYR A 96 7.47 -7.54 6.72
CA TYR A 96 7.67 -8.54 5.66
C TYR A 96 8.09 -7.89 4.34
N GLY A 97 8.82 -8.66 3.53
CA GLY A 97 9.02 -8.39 2.11
C GLY A 97 10.35 -7.73 1.70
N GLU A 98 10.46 -7.52 0.39
CA GLU A 98 11.64 -6.98 -0.29
C GLU A 98 11.58 -5.45 -0.45
N GLY A 99 10.49 -4.80 -0.06
CA GLY A 99 10.20 -3.39 -0.30
C GLY A 99 9.30 -3.18 -1.53
N ILE A 100 8.96 -1.93 -1.82
CA ILE A 100 8.04 -1.58 -2.92
C ILE A 100 8.83 -1.52 -4.23
N GLU A 101 8.62 -2.50 -5.11
CA GLU A 101 9.24 -2.60 -6.44
C GLU A 101 8.19 -2.92 -7.52
N ILE A 102 8.45 -2.51 -8.76
CA ILE A 102 7.62 -2.85 -9.90
C ILE A 102 8.24 -4.05 -10.63
N TYR A 103 7.60 -5.20 -10.53
CA TYR A 103 8.08 -6.42 -11.17
C TYR A 103 7.48 -6.60 -12.57
N GLN A 104 8.28 -7.18 -13.48
CA GLN A 104 7.87 -7.42 -14.88
C GLN A 104 6.59 -8.26 -14.98
N TRP A 105 6.38 -9.22 -14.08
CA TRP A 105 5.21 -10.09 -14.09
C TRP A 105 3.89 -9.36 -13.77
N GLN A 106 3.94 -8.17 -13.17
CA GLN A 106 2.78 -7.35 -12.83
C GLN A 106 2.33 -6.45 -14.01
N LEU A 107 3.13 -6.34 -15.07
CA LEU A 107 2.87 -5.39 -16.17
C LEU A 107 1.54 -5.63 -16.87
N GLU A 108 1.15 -6.89 -17.06
CA GLU A 108 -0.10 -7.23 -17.72
C GLU A 108 -1.33 -6.92 -16.84
N LEU A 109 -1.14 -6.85 -15.51
CA LEU A 109 -2.19 -6.41 -14.60
C LEU A 109 -2.33 -4.89 -14.61
N ILE A 110 -1.23 -4.14 -14.46
CA ILE A 110 -1.30 -2.67 -14.34
C ILE A 110 -1.80 -1.97 -15.61
N LYS A 111 -1.67 -2.61 -16.78
CA LYS A 111 -2.19 -2.10 -18.06
C LYS A 111 -3.72 -2.16 -18.16
N LYS A 112 -4.35 -3.05 -17.39
CA LYS A 112 -5.80 -3.22 -17.41
C LYS A 112 -6.48 -2.18 -16.53
N PRO A 113 -7.73 -1.80 -16.82
CA PRO A 113 -8.49 -0.92 -15.96
C PRO A 113 -8.81 -1.62 -14.63
N PHE A 114 -8.69 -0.90 -13.52
CA PHE A 114 -9.17 -1.37 -12.22
C PHE A 114 -10.69 -1.58 -12.28
N PRO A 115 -11.21 -2.79 -11.97
CA PRO A 115 -12.60 -3.13 -12.29
C PRO A 115 -13.61 -2.64 -11.25
N VAL A 116 -13.16 -2.22 -10.06
CA VAL A 116 -14.04 -1.73 -8.99
C VAL A 116 -14.27 -0.23 -9.13
N THR A 117 -15.54 0.17 -9.13
CA THR A 117 -15.98 1.58 -9.15
C THR A 117 -16.61 1.99 -7.81
N PRO A 118 -16.79 3.30 -7.54
CA PRO A 118 -17.39 3.79 -6.29
C PRO A 118 -18.76 3.22 -5.92
N ASP A 119 -19.57 2.84 -6.92
CA ASP A 119 -20.87 2.19 -6.73
C ASP A 119 -20.77 0.68 -6.43
N LYS A 120 -19.57 0.09 -6.55
CA LYS A 120 -19.29 -1.33 -6.29
C LYS A 120 -18.69 -1.62 -4.91
N ILE A 121 -18.53 -0.58 -4.10
CA ILE A 121 -18.10 -0.70 -2.70
C ILE A 121 -19.21 -0.27 -1.76
N HIS A 122 -19.47 -1.10 -0.75
CA HIS A 122 -20.59 -0.91 0.16
C HIS A 122 -20.15 -1.11 1.61
N PRO A 123 -20.85 -0.52 2.60
CA PRO A 123 -20.59 -0.79 4.01
C PRO A 123 -20.78 -2.28 4.32
N ILE A 124 -19.80 -2.92 4.96
CA ILE A 124 -19.81 -4.37 5.25
C ILE A 124 -19.75 -4.70 6.76
N ASN A 125 -20.08 -3.74 7.63
CA ASN A 125 -19.93 -3.86 9.09
C ASN A 125 -18.52 -4.34 9.50
N HIS A 126 -17.51 -3.82 8.81
CA HIS A 126 -16.09 -4.04 9.13
C HIS A 126 -15.74 -3.28 10.41
N HIS A 127 -14.76 -3.78 11.16
CA HIS A 127 -14.33 -3.13 12.42
C HIS A 127 -13.74 -1.72 12.20
N TRP A 128 -13.20 -1.43 11.01
CA TRP A 128 -12.77 -0.08 10.60
C TRP A 128 -13.89 0.82 10.07
N ASN A 129 -15.13 0.34 9.99
CA ASN A 129 -16.25 1.05 9.38
C ASN A 129 -15.98 1.51 7.93
N ILE A 130 -15.43 0.62 7.11
CA ILE A 130 -15.09 0.88 5.71
C ILE A 130 -16.19 0.44 4.73
N LYS A 131 -16.13 1.01 3.52
CA LYS A 131 -16.78 0.44 2.34
C LYS A 131 -15.81 -0.49 1.64
N ALA A 132 -16.31 -1.62 1.16
CA ALA A 132 -15.48 -2.65 0.56
C ALA A 132 -16.18 -3.33 -0.61
N TRP A 133 -15.38 -3.97 -1.45
CA TRP A 133 -15.84 -4.95 -2.41
C TRP A 133 -15.79 -6.35 -1.78
N VAL A 134 -16.74 -7.21 -2.12
CA VAL A 134 -16.81 -8.60 -1.64
C VAL A 134 -17.26 -9.53 -2.75
N TYR A 135 -16.99 -10.84 -2.63
CA TYR A 135 -17.45 -11.81 -3.62
C TYR A 135 -18.98 -11.78 -3.75
N PRO A 136 -19.54 -11.48 -4.95
CA PRO A 136 -20.98 -11.37 -5.15
C PRO A 136 -21.73 -12.70 -5.02
N ASP A 137 -21.03 -13.82 -5.06
CA ASP A 137 -21.54 -15.17 -4.88
C ASP A 137 -21.39 -15.70 -3.43
N ASP A 138 -20.74 -14.95 -2.52
CA ASP A 138 -20.68 -15.32 -1.11
C ASP A 138 -22.03 -15.03 -0.42
N THR A 139 -22.86 -16.08 -0.34
CA THR A 139 -24.18 -16.04 0.32
C THR A 139 -24.13 -15.70 1.81
N ASN A 140 -22.96 -15.75 2.46
CA ASN A 140 -22.85 -15.44 3.88
C ASN A 140 -23.02 -13.95 4.17
N TRP A 141 -22.77 -13.06 3.20
CA TRP A 141 -23.02 -11.62 3.37
C TRP A 141 -24.49 -11.30 3.63
N LYS A 142 -25.42 -11.97 2.96
CA LYS A 142 -26.87 -11.85 3.24
C LYS A 142 -27.22 -12.40 4.62
N LYS A 143 -26.61 -13.52 5.05
CA LYS A 143 -26.84 -14.11 6.38
C LYS A 143 -26.41 -13.19 7.52
N ARG A 144 -25.45 -12.29 7.27
CA ARG A 144 -25.03 -11.26 8.24
C ARG A 144 -26.04 -10.12 8.41
N LYS A 145 -27.13 -10.10 7.62
CA LYS A 145 -28.19 -9.07 7.64
C LYS A 145 -27.66 -7.65 7.38
N ILE A 146 -26.50 -7.54 6.74
CA ILE A 146 -25.95 -6.28 6.24
C ILE A 146 -26.70 -5.88 4.96
N PHE A 147 -26.94 -6.87 4.10
CA PHE A 147 -27.74 -6.77 2.89
C PHE A 147 -29.05 -7.54 3.08
N LYS A 148 -30.11 -7.07 2.46
CA LYS A 148 -31.42 -7.72 2.47
C LYS A 148 -31.44 -8.93 1.54
N GLU A 149 -32.38 -9.85 1.75
CA GLU A 149 -32.52 -11.03 0.87
C GLU A 149 -32.83 -10.64 -0.58
N GLU A 150 -33.58 -9.55 -0.77
CA GLU A 150 -33.95 -8.97 -2.07
C GLU A 150 -32.79 -8.25 -2.79
N ASP A 151 -31.69 -7.93 -2.11
CA ASP A 151 -30.56 -7.22 -2.72
C ASP A 151 -29.88 -8.11 -3.77
N ASP A 152 -29.67 -7.56 -4.96
CA ASP A 152 -28.91 -8.22 -6.03
C ASP A 152 -27.41 -8.03 -5.81
N MET A 153 -26.76 -9.04 -5.23
CA MET A 153 -25.31 -9.02 -4.97
C MET A 153 -24.48 -8.90 -6.26
N LYS A 154 -24.96 -9.43 -7.39
CA LYS A 154 -24.27 -9.27 -8.68
C LYS A 154 -24.41 -7.84 -9.18
N ALA A 155 -25.53 -7.16 -8.95
CA ALA A 155 -25.64 -5.74 -9.24
C ALA A 155 -24.74 -4.90 -8.31
N LEU A 156 -24.66 -5.23 -7.03
CA LEU A 156 -23.89 -4.47 -6.03
C LEU A 156 -22.38 -4.66 -6.16
N PHE A 157 -21.90 -5.88 -6.43
CA PHE A 157 -20.47 -6.21 -6.40
C PHE A 157 -19.98 -6.92 -7.67
N GLY A 158 -20.84 -7.19 -8.65
CA GLY A 158 -20.40 -7.83 -9.89
C GLY A 158 -19.38 -6.96 -10.64
N LEU A 159 -18.26 -7.60 -11.02
CA LEU A 159 -17.25 -7.02 -11.89
C LEU A 159 -17.63 -7.21 -13.37
N PRO A 160 -17.06 -6.41 -14.29
CA PRO A 160 -17.21 -6.64 -15.73
C PRO A 160 -16.75 -8.06 -16.14
N PRO A 161 -17.39 -8.68 -17.14
CA PRO A 161 -16.99 -10.01 -17.62
C PRO A 161 -15.52 -10.07 -18.05
N GLY A 162 -14.81 -11.13 -17.62
CA GLY A 162 -13.42 -11.36 -18.00
C GLY A 162 -12.39 -10.49 -17.27
N THR A 163 -12.80 -9.75 -16.24
CA THR A 163 -11.88 -8.99 -15.36
C THR A 163 -11.56 -9.79 -14.10
N ASP A 164 -10.34 -9.61 -13.61
CA ASP A 164 -9.90 -10.11 -12.31
C ASP A 164 -9.83 -8.97 -11.29
N ILE A 165 -10.07 -9.23 -10.02
CA ILE A 165 -10.19 -8.17 -8.99
C ILE A 165 -8.89 -7.36 -8.85
N THR A 166 -7.75 -7.97 -9.16
CA THR A 166 -6.41 -7.36 -9.13
C THR A 166 -5.97 -6.74 -10.46
N ASP A 167 -6.82 -6.75 -11.50
CA ASP A 167 -6.55 -5.98 -12.72
C ASP A 167 -6.38 -4.50 -12.36
N GLY A 168 -5.44 -3.78 -12.98
CA GLY A 168 -5.14 -2.38 -12.64
C GLY A 168 -4.50 -2.16 -11.27
N CYS A 169 -4.01 -3.22 -10.61
CA CYS A 169 -3.33 -3.14 -9.33
C CYS A 169 -1.86 -3.56 -9.45
N ILE A 170 -1.04 -3.09 -8.50
CA ILE A 170 0.30 -3.63 -8.25
C ILE A 170 0.39 -4.09 -6.80
N HIS A 171 0.82 -5.33 -6.58
CA HIS A 171 1.18 -5.81 -5.24
C HIS A 171 2.43 -5.06 -4.77
N ILE A 172 2.36 -4.46 -3.59
CA ILE A 172 3.45 -3.63 -3.04
C ILE A 172 4.11 -4.25 -1.81
N ALA A 173 3.37 -5.04 -1.03
CA ALA A 173 3.86 -5.71 0.18
C ALA A 173 2.79 -6.63 0.78
N ASN A 174 3.12 -7.30 1.89
CA ASN A 174 2.13 -7.87 2.79
C ASN A 174 2.08 -7.05 4.08
N SER A 175 0.91 -6.99 4.72
CA SER A 175 0.76 -6.37 6.03
C SER A 175 1.40 -7.21 7.15
N HIS A 176 1.43 -6.68 8.37
CA HIS A 176 1.83 -7.40 9.57
C HIS A 176 1.03 -8.71 9.77
N ASP A 177 -0.25 -8.71 9.39
CA ASP A 177 -1.11 -9.89 9.45
C ASP A 177 -0.98 -10.78 8.21
N GLN A 178 0.01 -10.50 7.35
CA GLN A 178 0.33 -11.19 6.10
C GLN A 178 -0.74 -11.06 5.02
N ASN A 179 -1.61 -10.06 5.11
CA ASN A 179 -2.59 -9.75 4.07
C ASN A 179 -1.90 -9.07 2.90
N GLU A 180 -2.29 -9.41 1.68
CA GLU A 180 -1.70 -8.81 0.48
C GLU A 180 -2.15 -7.35 0.35
N LEU A 181 -1.18 -6.45 0.10
CA LEU A 181 -1.41 -5.03 -0.08
C LEU A 181 -1.14 -4.65 -1.54
N PHE A 182 -2.10 -3.96 -2.13
CA PHE A 182 -2.12 -3.54 -3.52
C PHE A 182 -2.21 -2.03 -3.63
N LEU A 183 -1.39 -1.42 -4.48
CA LEU A 183 -1.58 -0.05 -4.93
C LEU A 183 -2.46 -0.04 -6.17
N ILE A 184 -3.52 0.75 -6.16
CA ILE A 184 -4.40 0.93 -7.32
C ILE A 184 -3.72 1.85 -8.33
N MET A 185 -3.52 1.37 -9.55
CA MET A 185 -2.69 2.05 -10.56
C MET A 185 -3.47 3.01 -11.46
N ASN A 186 -4.79 2.84 -11.57
CA ASN A 186 -5.64 3.63 -12.45
C ASN A 186 -7.11 3.63 -11.98
N GLY A 187 -7.95 4.47 -12.60
CA GLY A 187 -9.38 4.55 -12.33
C GLY A 187 -9.73 5.46 -11.13
N ALA A 188 -10.94 5.31 -10.60
CA ALA A 188 -11.49 6.22 -9.57
C ALA A 188 -10.73 6.21 -8.24
N PHE A 189 -9.93 5.16 -8.01
CA PHE A 189 -9.21 4.93 -6.76
C PHE A 189 -7.69 4.98 -6.94
N GLU A 190 -7.20 5.45 -8.08
CA GLU A 190 -5.77 5.57 -8.40
C GLU A 190 -4.98 6.16 -7.23
N GLY A 191 -3.89 5.49 -6.83
CA GLY A 191 -2.99 5.90 -5.78
C GLY A 191 -3.39 5.45 -4.37
N GLU A 192 -4.61 4.93 -4.15
CA GLU A 192 -4.98 4.32 -2.86
C GLU A 192 -4.27 2.97 -2.65
N VAL A 193 -3.96 2.65 -1.40
CA VAL A 193 -3.52 1.30 -1.02
C VAL A 193 -4.71 0.50 -0.50
N TRP A 194 -4.88 -0.69 -1.04
CA TRP A 194 -5.96 -1.62 -0.76
C TRP A 194 -5.40 -2.93 -0.21
N VAL A 195 -6.21 -3.63 0.58
CA VAL A 195 -5.88 -4.92 1.19
C VAL A 195 -6.81 -6.00 0.65
N ASP A 196 -6.24 -7.18 0.37
CA ASP A 196 -7.01 -8.39 0.09
C ASP A 196 -7.09 -9.30 1.32
N THR A 197 -8.32 -9.46 1.80
CA THR A 197 -8.68 -10.35 2.90
C THR A 197 -9.81 -11.31 2.50
N LEU A 198 -10.14 -11.40 1.21
CA LEU A 198 -11.27 -12.17 0.69
C LEU A 198 -11.22 -13.65 1.09
N GLN A 199 -10.01 -14.22 1.24
CA GLN A 199 -9.76 -15.59 1.67
C GLN A 199 -10.40 -15.95 3.02
N TYR A 200 -10.62 -14.98 3.91
CA TYR A 200 -11.22 -15.24 5.22
C TYR A 200 -12.76 -15.29 5.18
N GLY A 201 -13.35 -14.85 4.07
CA GLY A 201 -14.80 -14.87 3.82
C GLY A 201 -15.61 -13.93 4.72
N ALA A 202 -16.92 -13.90 4.48
CA ALA A 202 -17.79 -12.92 5.12
C ALA A 202 -17.75 -12.91 6.65
N LYS A 203 -17.56 -14.05 7.32
CA LYS A 203 -17.60 -14.13 8.81
C LYS A 203 -16.48 -13.34 9.47
N ALA A 204 -15.29 -13.37 8.89
CA ALA A 204 -14.14 -12.62 9.37
C ALA A 204 -14.12 -11.17 8.86
N GLY A 205 -15.08 -10.79 8.01
CA GLY A 205 -15.07 -9.49 7.33
C GLY A 205 -14.16 -9.46 6.11
N GLY A 206 -13.80 -10.62 5.55
CA GLY A 206 -12.90 -10.75 4.42
C GLY A 206 -13.41 -10.01 3.18
N CYS A 207 -12.62 -9.08 2.67
CA CYS A 207 -13.02 -8.14 1.63
C CYS A 207 -11.81 -7.64 0.83
N PHE A 208 -12.09 -6.97 -0.29
CA PHE A 208 -11.11 -6.18 -1.03
C PHE A 208 -11.46 -4.70 -0.86
N ALA A 209 -10.63 -3.94 -0.16
CA ALA A 209 -10.96 -2.58 0.26
C ALA A 209 -9.73 -1.73 0.51
N ALA A 210 -9.91 -0.42 0.71
CA ALA A 210 -8.83 0.44 1.15
C ALA A 210 -8.20 -0.09 2.46
N ALA A 211 -6.88 -0.15 2.52
CA ALA A 211 -6.10 -0.69 3.63
C ALA A 211 -6.09 0.22 4.88
N SER A 212 -6.87 1.31 4.86
CA SER A 212 -7.07 2.18 6.01
C SER A 212 -8.45 2.83 5.95
N ALA A 213 -9.03 3.15 7.11
CA ALA A 213 -10.33 3.82 7.19
C ALA A 213 -10.32 5.20 6.50
N LYS A 214 -9.17 5.88 6.51
CA LYS A 214 -8.96 7.18 5.85
C LYS A 214 -8.68 7.06 4.36
N ARG A 215 -8.55 5.85 3.82
CA ARG A 215 -8.27 5.59 2.40
C ARG A 215 -7.01 6.29 1.92
N LEU A 216 -5.94 6.14 2.69
CA LEU A 216 -4.66 6.81 2.46
C LEU A 216 -4.09 6.47 1.08
N LYS A 217 -3.44 7.47 0.47
CA LYS A 217 -2.60 7.30 -0.71
C LYS A 217 -1.23 6.74 -0.31
N LEU A 218 -0.49 6.23 -1.29
CA LEU A 218 0.77 5.50 -1.11
C LEU A 218 1.73 6.14 -0.09
N LEU A 219 2.09 7.43 -0.23
CA LEU A 219 3.11 8.05 0.62
C LEU A 219 2.63 8.18 2.07
N GLU A 220 1.38 8.60 2.28
CA GLU A 220 0.80 8.70 3.62
C GLU A 220 0.67 7.32 4.26
N PHE A 221 0.25 6.32 3.49
CA PHE A 221 0.14 4.94 3.95
C PHE A 221 1.50 4.36 4.38
N ILE A 222 2.56 4.60 3.59
CA ILE A 222 3.93 4.19 3.94
C ILE A 222 4.38 4.91 5.21
N ALA A 223 4.12 6.22 5.32
CA ALA A 223 4.46 6.95 6.53
C ALA A 223 3.81 6.28 7.74
N GLU A 224 2.50 6.06 7.73
CA GLU A 224 1.77 5.43 8.83
C GLU A 224 2.23 4.00 9.11
N SER A 225 2.56 3.23 8.08
CA SER A 225 3.13 1.87 8.26
C SER A 225 4.48 1.89 8.98
N LEU A 226 5.35 2.85 8.66
CA LEU A 226 6.62 3.03 9.36
C LEU A 226 6.41 3.47 10.81
N LEU A 227 5.40 4.32 11.07
CA LEU A 227 5.06 4.69 12.44
C LEU A 227 4.58 3.46 13.21
N ALA A 228 3.74 2.63 12.58
CA ALA A 228 3.24 1.40 13.19
C ALA A 228 4.36 0.44 13.54
N ASN A 229 5.32 0.21 12.64
CA ASN A 229 6.51 -0.57 12.94
C ASN A 229 7.34 0.05 14.08
N TYR A 230 7.46 1.38 14.10
CA TYR A 230 8.23 2.07 15.13
C TYR A 230 7.57 2.04 16.50
N GLN A 231 6.25 2.15 16.61
CA GLN A 231 5.53 2.18 17.89
C GLN A 231 5.13 0.79 18.37
N GLY A 232 4.98 -0.15 17.44
CA GLY A 232 4.34 -1.45 17.63
C GLY A 232 2.96 -1.45 16.97
N TYR A 233 2.61 -2.52 16.25
CA TYR A 233 1.40 -2.59 15.43
C TYR A 233 0.10 -2.59 16.26
N ALA A 234 0.15 -3.07 17.50
CA ALA A 234 -0.99 -3.04 18.41
C ALA A 234 -1.22 -1.64 19.00
N GLU A 235 -0.17 -0.84 19.13
CA GLU A 235 -0.19 0.54 19.59
C GLU A 235 -0.44 1.54 18.45
N ALA A 236 -0.12 1.13 17.23
CA ALA A 236 -0.49 1.83 16.01
C ALA A 236 -2.01 1.76 15.80
N SER A 237 -2.58 2.82 15.21
CA SER A 237 -4.01 2.91 14.88
C SER A 237 -4.60 1.56 14.42
N ASP A 238 -5.66 1.11 15.09
CA ASP A 238 -6.40 -0.13 14.78
C ASP A 238 -7.23 -0.03 13.50
N GLN A 239 -7.18 1.12 12.82
CA GLN A 239 -7.96 1.45 11.62
C GLN A 239 -7.22 1.26 10.29
N GLY A 240 -6.26 0.34 10.22
CA GLY A 240 -5.62 -0.02 8.94
C GLY A 240 -4.66 -1.21 9.03
N GLU A 241 -4.25 -1.65 7.84
CA GLU A 241 -3.36 -2.79 7.60
C GLU A 241 -1.99 -2.27 7.24
N TRP A 242 -1.04 -2.36 8.15
CA TRP A 242 0.26 -1.72 8.02
C TRP A 242 1.32 -2.71 7.55
N ILE A 243 2.26 -2.24 6.72
CA ILE A 243 3.38 -3.03 6.18
C ILE A 243 4.37 -3.44 7.30
#